data_AF-A0A957BAY0-F1
#
_entry.id   AF-A0A957BAY0-F1
#
_cell.length_a   1.000
_cell.length_b   1.000
_cell.length_c   1.000
_cell.angle_alpha   90.00
_cell.angle_beta   90.00
_cell.angle_gamma   90.00
#
_symmetry.space_group_name_H-M   'P 1'
#
loop_
_entity.id
_entity.type
_entity.pdbx_description
1 polymer ?
#
loop_
_entity_poly.entity_id
_entity_poly.type
_entity_poly.pdbx_seq_one_letter_code
_entity_poly.pdbx_strand_id
1 'polypeptide(L)'
;MAAITHGLNVQVTMPTITLLEVQKKNNERVNVYLDGEFAFGLNLMDAAMLHKGQELDDNAIVELKYKDEIVRAFDQAIKLLARRPYSTQEVQKKLNRKDRPP
;
A
#
# COMPACT_ATOMS: atom_id res chain seq x y z
N MET A 1 46.55 1.38 3.28
CA MET A 1 46.09 2.23 2.17
C MET A 1 45.43 1.33 1.14
N ALA A 2 44.12 1.09 1.29
CA ALA A 2 43.18 0.65 0.25
C ALA A 2 41.81 0.46 0.93
N ALA A 3 40.82 1.18 0.43
CA ALA A 3 39.48 1.32 0.96
C ALA A 3 38.63 0.06 0.73
N ILE A 4 37.77 -0.27 1.70
CA ILE A 4 36.54 -1.06 1.44
C ILE A 4 35.40 -0.39 2.22
N THR A 5 35.02 0.80 1.75
CA THR A 5 33.69 1.35 1.96
C THR A 5 32.82 0.78 0.85
N HIS A 6 32.36 -0.47 1.00
CA HIS A 6 31.29 -0.98 0.13
C HIS A 6 29.97 -0.48 0.71
N GLY A 7 29.58 0.71 0.24
CA GLY A 7 28.24 1.24 0.40
C GLY A 7 27.21 0.22 -0.07
N LEU A 8 26.21 0.02 0.77
CA LEU A 8 25.00 -0.72 0.44
C LEU A 8 24.33 0.03 -0.72
N ASN A 9 24.61 -0.41 -1.94
CA ASN A 9 24.01 0.13 -3.16
C ASN A 9 22.57 -0.39 -3.23
N VAL A 10 21.69 0.18 -2.40
CA VAL A 10 20.25 0.12 -2.65
C VAL A 10 20.07 0.92 -3.94
N GLN A 11 19.71 0.25 -5.02
CA GLN A 11 19.25 0.94 -6.22
C GLN A 11 17.98 1.69 -5.81
N VAL A 12 18.12 2.95 -5.41
CA VAL A 12 17.00 3.85 -5.17
C VAL A 12 16.44 4.16 -6.55
N THR A 13 15.58 3.27 -7.04
CA THR A 13 14.68 3.64 -8.12
C THR A 13 13.73 4.66 -7.52
N MET A 14 13.68 5.86 -8.07
CA MET A 14 12.66 6.87 -7.73
C MET A 14 11.55 6.75 -8.77
N PRO A 15 10.66 5.75 -8.68
CA PRO A 15 9.61 5.58 -9.67
C PRO A 15 8.70 6.79 -9.68
N THR A 16 8.29 7.19 -10.89
CA THR A 16 7.45 8.37 -11.07
C THR A 16 5.99 7.96 -11.16
N ILE A 17 5.12 8.65 -10.41
CA ILE A 17 3.67 8.48 -10.53
C ILE A 17 3.24 8.90 -11.93
N THR A 18 2.95 7.92 -12.77
CA THR A 18 2.53 8.15 -14.15
C THR A 18 1.01 8.33 -14.23
N LEU A 19 0.26 7.57 -13.43
CA LEU A 19 -1.20 7.60 -13.45
C LEU A 19 -1.79 7.35 -12.07
N LEU A 20 -2.85 8.10 -11.78
CA LEU A 20 -3.73 7.94 -10.63
C LEU A 20 -5.13 7.78 -11.23
N GLU A 21 -5.73 6.61 -11.05
CA GLU A 21 -7.05 6.30 -11.59
C GLU A 21 -8.00 5.83 -10.48
N VAL A 22 -9.13 6.53 -10.32
CA VAL A 22 -10.18 6.12 -9.39
C VAL A 22 -10.84 4.83 -9.89
N GLN A 23 -11.00 3.84 -9.02
CA GLN A 23 -11.59 2.56 -9.41
C GLN A 23 -13.08 2.72 -9.77
N LYS A 24 -13.47 2.25 -10.96
CA LYS A 24 -14.86 2.35 -11.48
C LYS A 24 -15.95 1.79 -10.56
N LYS A 25 -15.62 0.81 -9.71
CA LYS A 25 -16.58 0.17 -8.78
C LYS A 25 -16.52 0.73 -7.37
N ASN A 26 -15.43 1.40 -7.00
CA ASN A 26 -15.22 1.93 -5.66
C ASN A 26 -14.52 3.29 -5.76
N ASN A 27 -15.31 4.36 -5.67
CA ASN A 27 -14.82 5.73 -5.80
C ASN A 27 -13.90 6.15 -4.64
N GLU A 28 -13.85 5.37 -3.57
CA GLU A 28 -12.97 5.61 -2.42
C GLU A 28 -11.60 4.95 -2.60
N ARG A 29 -11.34 4.28 -3.73
CA ARG A 29 -10.06 3.64 -4.04
C ARG A 29 -9.45 4.16 -5.34
N VAL A 30 -8.14 4.37 -5.32
CA VAL A 30 -7.35 4.87 -6.44
C VAL A 30 -6.23 3.88 -6.75
N ASN A 31 -6.11 3.48 -8.01
CA ASN A 31 -4.98 2.72 -8.51
C ASN A 31 -3.82 3.68 -8.82
N VAL A 32 -2.66 3.38 -8.27
CA VAL A 32 -1.42 4.12 -8.49
C VAL A 32 -0.58 3.34 -9.50
N TYR A 33 -0.17 4.03 -10.56
CA TYR A 33 0.74 3.50 -11.56
C TYR A 33 2.08 4.24 -11.48
N LEU A 34 3.14 3.45 -11.38
CA LEU A 34 4.53 3.89 -11.32
C LEU A 34 5.21 3.51 -12.64
N ASP A 35 5.82 4.47 -13.32
CA ASP A 35 6.50 4.27 -14.62
C ASP A 35 5.65 3.54 -15.68
N GLY A 36 4.32 3.74 -15.63
CA GLY A 36 3.36 3.09 -16.53
C GLY A 36 2.90 1.70 -16.09
N GLU A 37 3.46 1.12 -15.04
CA GLU A 37 3.04 -0.16 -14.48
C GLU A 37 2.15 0.02 -13.23
N PHE A 38 1.18 -0.88 -13.07
CA PHE A 38 0.34 -0.90 -11.87
C PHE A 38 1.19 -1.28 -10.65
N ALA A 39 1.30 -0.38 -9.68
CA ALA A 39 2.13 -0.62 -8.50
C ALA A 39 1.29 -1.09 -7.31
N PHE A 40 0.27 -0.32 -6.92
CA PHE A 40 -0.60 -0.61 -5.78
C PHE A 40 -1.87 0.25 -5.81
N GLY A 41 -2.84 -0.07 -4.97
CA GLY A 41 -4.05 0.73 -4.80
C GLY A 41 -4.08 1.39 -3.42
N LEU A 42 -4.45 2.66 -3.37
CA LEU A 42 -4.63 3.43 -2.13
C LEU A 42 -6.10 3.79 -1.93
N ASN A 43 -6.42 4.22 -0.71
CA ASN A 43 -7.67 4.94 -0.48
C ASN A 43 -7.61 6.34 -1.13
N LEU A 44 -8.77 6.96 -1.33
CA LEU A 44 -8.88 8.26 -1.98
C LEU A 44 -8.15 9.38 -1.22
N MET A 45 -8.10 9.32 0.11
CA MET A 45 -7.49 10.37 0.93
C MET A 45 -5.95 10.35 0.86
N ASP A 46 -5.35 9.18 0.95
CA ASP A 46 -3.91 8.97 0.79
C ASP A 46 -3.51 9.27 -0.66
N ALA A 47 -4.33 8.88 -1.63
CA ALA A 47 -4.09 9.20 -3.04
C ALA A 47 -4.27 10.69 -3.36
N ALA A 48 -5.12 11.42 -2.62
CA ALA A 48 -5.30 12.87 -2.81
C ALA A 48 -4.06 13.67 -2.39
N MET A 49 -3.20 13.10 -1.54
CA MET A 49 -1.90 13.68 -1.19
C MET A 49 -0.82 13.42 -2.25
N LEU A 50 -1.09 12.56 -3.24
CA LEU A 50 -0.16 12.21 -4.30
C LEU A 50 -0.47 12.97 -5.60
N HIS A 51 0.58 13.35 -6.32
CA HIS A 51 0.46 14.05 -7.59
C HIS A 51 1.08 13.27 -8.75
N LYS A 52 0.48 13.37 -9.94
CA LYS A 52 1.09 12.84 -11.17
C LYS A 52 2.40 13.58 -11.45
N GLY A 53 3.44 12.85 -11.82
CA GLY A 53 4.79 13.38 -12.01
C GLY A 53 5.61 13.53 -10.73
N GLN A 54 5.09 13.10 -9.57
CA GLN A 54 5.85 13.03 -8.33
C GLN A 54 6.72 11.78 -8.31
N GLU A 55 7.98 11.94 -7.95
CA GLU A 55 8.90 10.85 -7.63
C GLU A 55 8.62 10.36 -6.21
N LEU A 56 8.50 9.04 -6.04
CA LEU A 56 8.42 8.43 -4.72
C LEU A 56 9.72 7.69 -4.40
N ASP A 57 10.22 7.90 -3.18
CA ASP A 57 11.27 7.05 -2.62
C ASP A 57 10.68 5.68 -2.23
N ASP A 58 11.51 4.64 -2.27
CA ASP A 58 11.10 3.27 -1.93
C ASP A 58 10.53 3.19 -0.50
N ASN A 59 11.10 3.95 0.44
CA ASN A 59 10.57 4.02 1.81
C ASN A 59 9.15 4.60 1.85
N ALA A 60 8.87 5.63 1.05
CA ALA A 60 7.54 6.22 0.97
C ALA A 60 6.53 5.24 0.35
N ILE A 61 6.96 4.44 -0.65
CA ILE A 61 6.13 3.39 -1.24
C ILE A 61 5.79 2.32 -0.19
N VAL A 62 6.78 1.87 0.59
CA VAL A 62 6.57 0.88 1.65
C VAL A 62 5.61 1.44 2.71
N GLU A 63 5.80 2.69 3.15
CA GLU A 63 4.93 3.32 4.13
C GLU A 63 3.49 3.44 3.63
N LEU A 64 3.29 3.85 2.37
CA LEU A 64 1.97 3.95 1.74
C LEU A 64 1.30 2.58 1.60
N LYS A 65 2.04 1.54 1.20
CA LYS A 65 1.53 0.17 1.15
C LYS A 65 1.11 -0.33 2.53
N TYR A 66 1.93 -0.08 3.55
CA TYR A 66 1.63 -0.47 4.92
C TYR A 66 0.37 0.24 5.46
N LYS A 67 0.20 1.53 5.15
CA LYS A 67 -1.01 2.28 5.48
C LYS A 67 -2.26 1.70 4.82
N ASP A 68 -2.25 1.42 3.51
CA ASP A 68 -3.39 0.75 2.82
C ASP A 68 -3.69 -0.62 3.44
N GLU A 69 -2.65 -1.38 3.81
CA GLU A 69 -2.83 -2.69 4.44
C GLU A 69 -3.59 -2.58 5.77
N ILE A 70 -3.21 -1.62 6.63
CA ILE A 70 -3.90 -1.36 7.90
C ILE A 70 -5.35 -0.98 7.65
N VAL A 71 -5.62 -0.05 6.74
CA VAL A 71 -6.97 0.42 6.42
C VAL A 71 -7.83 -0.75 5.93
N ARG A 72 -7.30 -1.60 5.04
CA ARG A 72 -8.00 -2.79 4.53
C ARG A 72 -8.26 -3.83 5.60
N ALA A 73 -7.30 -4.07 6.48
CA ALA A 73 -7.46 -4.98 7.60
C ALA A 73 -8.56 -4.48 8.55
N PHE A 74 -8.58 -3.18 8.82
CA PHE A 74 -9.58 -2.53 9.65
C PHE A 74 -10.99 -2.62 9.04
N ASP A 75 -11.16 -2.27 7.76
CA ASP A 75 -12.43 -2.42 7.03
C ASP A 75 -12.93 -3.86 7.04
N GLN A 76 -12.03 -4.83 6.87
CA GLN A 76 -12.36 -6.24 6.94
C GLN A 76 -12.80 -6.64 8.35
N ALA A 77 -12.12 -6.14 9.39
CA ALA A 77 -12.50 -6.38 10.77
C ALA A 77 -13.89 -5.83 11.08
N ILE A 78 -14.21 -4.60 10.64
CA ILE A 78 -15.55 -4.00 10.78
C ILE A 78 -16.59 -4.87 10.10
N LYS A 79 -16.37 -5.29 8.85
CA LYS A 79 -17.30 -6.15 8.10
C LYS A 79 -17.54 -7.50 8.80
N LEU A 80 -16.50 -8.05 9.44
CA LEU A 80 -16.65 -9.25 10.25
C LEU A 80 -17.55 -8.94 11.46
N LEU A 81 -17.17 -7.98 12.30
CA LEU A 81 -17.89 -7.65 13.53
C LEU A 81 -19.34 -7.21 13.29
N ALA A 82 -19.63 -6.55 12.17
CA ALA A 82 -20.98 -6.17 11.77
C ALA A 82 -21.89 -7.38 11.51
N ARG A 83 -21.33 -8.55 11.16
CA ARG A 83 -22.12 -9.76 10.85
C ARG A 83 -22.56 -10.51 12.11
N ARG A 84 -21.67 -10.63 13.08
CA ARG A 84 -21.90 -11.23 14.41
C ARG A 84 -20.72 -10.90 15.33
N PRO A 85 -20.86 -11.07 16.66
CA PRO A 85 -19.70 -11.10 17.54
C PRO A 85 -18.73 -12.23 17.15
N TYR A 86 -17.45 -11.92 17.04
CA TYR A 86 -16.36 -12.89 16.86
C TYR A 86 -15.39 -12.78 18.03
N SER A 87 -14.72 -13.88 18.36
CA SER A 87 -13.60 -13.81 19.31
C SER A 87 -12.38 -13.16 18.66
N THR A 88 -11.47 -12.61 19.48
CA THR A 88 -10.21 -12.02 19.01
C THR A 88 -9.41 -12.99 18.15
N GLN A 89 -9.36 -14.28 18.53
CA GLN A 89 -8.65 -15.32 17.77
C GLN A 89 -9.31 -15.58 16.40
N GLU A 90 -10.64 -15.57 16.32
CA GLU A 90 -11.35 -15.73 15.04
C GLU A 90 -11.07 -14.56 14.09
N VAL A 91 -11.09 -13.33 14.61
CA VAL A 91 -10.78 -12.13 13.83
C VAL A 91 -9.35 -12.20 13.32
N GLN A 92 -8.38 -12.47 14.20
CA GLN A 92 -6.97 -12.58 13.83
C GLN A 92 -6.72 -13.68 12.79
N LYS A 93 -7.33 -14.85 12.95
CA LYS A 93 -7.26 -15.94 11.97
C LYS A 93 -7.87 -15.54 10.63
N LYS A 94 -8.96 -14.79 10.61
CA LYS A 94 -9.62 -14.32 9.38
C LYS A 94 -8.85 -13.19 8.69
N LEU A 95 -8.15 -12.34 9.44
CA LEU A 95 -7.26 -11.31 8.90
C LEU A 95 -5.93 -11.90 8.38
N ASN A 96 -5.44 -13.00 8.98
CA ASN A 96 -4.20 -13.66 8.56
C ASN A 96 -4.39 -14.69 7.43
N ARG A 97 -5.62 -15.16 7.19
CA ARG A 97 -5.92 -16.18 6.16
C ARG A 97 -5.95 -15.65 4.72
N LYS A 98 -5.94 -14.33 4.53
CA LYS A 98 -5.93 -13.73 3.20
C LYS A 98 -4.47 -13.39 2.90
N ASP A 99 -3.89 -14.05 1.89
CA ASP A 99 -2.55 -13.76 1.36
C ASP A 99 -2.37 -12.24 1.25
N ARG A 100 -1.61 -11.69 2.18
CA ARG A 100 -1.12 -10.32 2.13
C ARG A 100 0.34 -10.45 1.71
N PRO A 101 0.75 -9.86 0.58
CA PRO A 101 2.18 -9.78 0.30
C PRO A 101 2.84 -8.96 1.41
N PRO A 102 4.05 -9.34 1.84
CA PRO A 102 4.80 -8.64 2.88
C PRO A 102 5.16 -7.21 2.50
#